data_AF-A0A4U2DKL6-F1
#
_entry.id   AF-A0A4U2DKL6-F1
#
_cell.length_a   1.000
_cell.length_b   1.000
_cell.length_c   1.000
_cell.angle_alpha   90.00
_cell.angle_beta   90.00
_cell.angle_gamma   90.00
#
_symmetry.space_group_name_H-M   'P 1'
#
loop_
_entity.id
_entity.type
_entity.pdbx_description
1 polymer ?
#
loop_
_entity_poly.entity_id
_entity_poly.type
_entity_poly.pdbx_seq_one_letter_code
_entity_poly.pdbx_strand_id
1 'polypeptide(L)'
;YRMSQDDKPCSTARLLSLILTSELETLGNFLQGTESASLVSKDIKKTAISIKSVLATYIKSLRFLDGLDDKDAKGEPKRKPFSITDWVQDDKQKGFLFLSSNAQQHASLR
;
A
#
# COMPACT_ATOMS: atom_id res chain seq x y z
N TYR A 1 9.50 -2.67 9.02
CA TYR A 1 8.11 -2.42 9.48
C TYR A 1 7.36 -3.75 9.57
N ARG A 2 6.21 -3.85 10.28
CA ARG A 2 5.55 -5.14 10.60
C ARG A 2 5.37 -6.10 9.40
N MET A 3 4.87 -5.63 8.26
CA MET A 3 4.70 -6.45 7.04
C MET A 3 6.01 -7.00 6.45
N SER A 4 7.15 -6.39 6.76
CA SER A 4 8.47 -6.84 6.32
C SER A 4 9.13 -7.78 7.33
N GLN A 5 8.45 -8.14 8.41
CA GLN A 5 9.00 -8.86 9.57
C GLN A 5 8.20 -10.13 9.92
N ASP A 6 7.18 -10.46 9.12
CA ASP A 6 6.24 -11.56 9.42
C ASP A 6 6.22 -12.68 8.37
N ASP A 7 7.31 -12.79 7.59
CA ASP A 7 7.57 -13.81 6.57
C ASP A 7 6.46 -14.01 5.53
N LYS A 8 5.51 -13.07 5.46
CA LYS A 8 4.44 -13.05 4.47
C LYS A 8 4.79 -12.06 3.35
N PRO A 9 4.24 -12.25 2.14
CA PRO A 9 4.49 -11.34 1.03
C PRO A 9 4.18 -9.89 1.42
N CYS A 10 5.12 -8.99 1.13
CA CYS A 10 4.91 -7.55 1.30
C CYS A 10 4.29 -6.99 0.00
N SER A 11 3.01 -7.31 -0.23
CA SER A 11 2.28 -6.90 -1.44
C SER A 11 1.27 -5.79 -1.19
N THR A 12 0.95 -5.05 -2.25
CA THR A 12 -0.07 -3.99 -2.21
C THR A 12 -1.45 -4.57 -1.87
N ALA A 13 -1.80 -5.73 -2.43
CA ALA A 13 -3.06 -6.42 -2.13
C ALA A 13 -3.20 -6.76 -0.64
N ARG A 14 -2.11 -7.22 -0.01
CA ARG A 14 -2.11 -7.53 1.43
C ARG A 14 -2.25 -6.27 2.27
N LEU A 15 -1.54 -5.20 1.92
CA LEU A 15 -1.67 -3.90 2.60
C LEU A 15 -3.13 -3.41 2.55
N LEU A 16 -3.76 -3.50 1.38
CA LEU A 16 -5.15 -3.08 1.19
C LEU A 16 -6.13 -3.95 1.97
N SER A 17 -5.91 -5.26 2.04
CA SER A 17 -6.72 -6.15 2.89
C SER A 17 -6.59 -5.76 4.36
N LEU A 18 -5.37 -5.54 4.88
CA LEU A 18 -5.16 -5.14 6.26
C LEU A 18 -5.85 -3.82 6.61
N ILE A 19 -5.76 -2.81 5.73
CA ILE A 19 -6.31 -1.48 6.03
C ILE A 19 -7.81 -1.39 5.74
N LEU A 20 -8.32 -2.02 4.68
CA LEU A 20 -9.72 -1.86 4.27
C LEU A 20 -10.63 -2.93 4.89
N THR A 21 -10.15 -4.17 5.00
CA THR A 21 -11.01 -5.32 5.33
C THR A 21 -10.86 -5.82 6.76
N SER A 22 -9.71 -5.64 7.41
CA SER A 22 -9.52 -6.14 8.78
C SER A 22 -10.37 -5.39 9.81
N GLU A 23 -10.91 -6.13 10.77
CA GLU A 23 -11.52 -5.55 11.96
C GLU A 23 -10.50 -4.76 12.77
N LEU A 24 -10.99 -3.78 13.54
CA LEU A 24 -10.12 -2.90 14.31
C LEU A 24 -9.26 -3.67 15.31
N GLU A 25 -9.81 -4.71 15.94
CA GLU A 25 -9.08 -5.57 16.88
C GLU A 25 -7.95 -6.35 16.19
N THR A 26 -8.21 -6.93 15.02
CA THR A 26 -7.20 -7.63 14.21
C THR A 26 -6.08 -6.68 13.78
N LEU A 27 -6.44 -5.46 13.36
CA LEU A 27 -5.46 -4.44 12.99
C LEU A 27 -4.64 -3.97 14.20
N GLY A 28 -5.28 -3.83 15.37
CA GLY A 28 -4.60 -3.53 16.64
C GLY A 28 -3.58 -4.59 17.01
N ASN A 29 -3.97 -5.86 16.97
CA ASN A 29 -3.07 -6.99 17.24
C ASN A 29 -1.90 -7.02 16.24
N PHE A 30 -2.16 -6.75 14.96
CA PHE A 30 -1.12 -6.70 13.93
C PHE A 30 -0.11 -5.56 14.17
N LEU A 31 -0.58 -4.40 14.63
CA LEU A 31 0.24 -3.22 14.89
C LEU A 31 0.88 -3.22 16.28
N GLN A 32 0.62 -4.23 17.12
CA GLN A 32 1.20 -4.33 18.46
C GLN A 32 2.71 -4.13 18.42
N GLY A 33 3.30 -3.43 19.40
CA GLY A 33 4.74 -3.14 19.42
C GLY A 33 5.24 -2.18 18.34
N THR A 34 4.35 -1.54 17.58
CA THR A 34 4.66 -0.35 16.77
C THR A 34 4.10 0.89 17.43
N GLU A 35 4.61 2.06 17.07
CA GLU A 35 4.08 3.35 17.55
C GLU A 35 2.60 3.54 17.20
N SER A 36 2.14 2.93 16.10
CA SER A 36 0.75 3.02 15.64
C SER A 36 -0.22 2.13 16.42
N ALA A 37 0.25 1.25 17.32
CA ALA A 37 -0.63 0.40 18.14
C ALA A 37 -1.60 1.24 19.00
N SER A 38 -1.11 2.36 19.53
CA SER A 38 -1.90 3.28 20.34
C SER A 38 -3.06 3.91 19.56
N LEU A 39 -2.90 4.09 18.23
CA LEU A 39 -3.86 4.74 17.32
C LEU A 39 -5.05 3.85 16.95
N VAL A 40 -4.96 2.56 17.23
CA VAL A 40 -5.99 1.55 16.92
C VAL A 40 -6.44 0.78 18.18
N SER A 41 -6.15 1.30 19.37
CA SER A 41 -6.51 0.65 20.63
C SER A 41 -8.03 0.63 20.86
N LYS A 42 -8.50 -0.32 21.67
CA LYS A 42 -9.92 -0.47 22.02
C LYS A 42 -10.48 0.74 22.78
N ASP A 43 -9.62 1.57 23.37
CA ASP A 43 -10.02 2.75 24.15
C ASP A 43 -10.30 3.98 23.27
N ILE A 44 -9.84 3.98 22.02
CA ILE A 44 -10.00 5.11 21.09
C ILE A 44 -10.68 4.72 19.77
N LYS A 45 -11.73 3.89 19.85
CA LYS A 45 -12.45 3.35 18.67
C LYS A 45 -12.87 4.42 17.65
N LYS A 46 -13.36 5.59 18.11
CA LYS A 46 -13.80 6.67 17.20
C LYS A 46 -12.64 7.25 16.39
N THR A 47 -11.48 7.44 17.02
CA THR A 47 -10.25 7.91 16.38
C THR A 47 -9.77 6.88 15.35
N ALA A 48 -9.75 5.61 15.72
CA ALA A 48 -9.31 4.55 14.82
C ALA A 48 -10.22 4.39 13.59
N ILE A 49 -11.54 4.49 13.77
CA ILE A 49 -12.50 4.54 12.65
C ILE A 49 -12.23 5.73 11.75
N SER A 50 -11.99 6.93 12.32
CA SER A 50 -11.67 8.13 11.55
C SER A 50 -10.39 7.96 10.72
N ILE A 51 -9.31 7.42 11.31
CA ILE A 51 -8.06 7.11 10.60
C ILE A 51 -8.32 6.13 9.45
N LYS A 52 -9.07 5.05 9.70
CA LYS A 52 -9.38 4.04 8.69
C LYS A 52 -10.18 4.65 7.52
N SER A 53 -11.13 5.55 7.80
CA SER A 53 -11.89 6.27 6.77
C SER A 53 -11.01 7.17 5.91
N VAL A 54 -10.09 7.93 6.53
CA VAL A 54 -9.14 8.79 5.81
C VAL A 54 -8.22 7.93 4.92
N LEU A 55 -7.63 6.88 5.48
CA LEU A 55 -6.79 5.96 4.71
C LEU A 55 -7.58 5.34 3.54
N ALA A 56 -8.81 4.89 3.77
CA ALA A 56 -9.64 4.30 2.73
C ALA A 56 -9.92 5.23 1.55
N THR A 57 -9.92 6.55 1.74
CA THR A 57 -10.04 7.52 0.65
C THR A 57 -8.79 7.52 -0.24
N TYR A 58 -7.60 7.54 0.36
CA TYR A 58 -6.35 7.68 -0.39
C TYR A 58 -5.81 6.37 -0.95
N ILE A 59 -6.02 5.24 -0.27
CA ILE A 59 -5.39 3.97 -0.66
C ILE A 59 -6.20 3.18 -1.70
N LYS A 60 -7.46 3.55 -1.98
CA LYS A 60 -8.27 2.84 -2.98
C LYS A 60 -7.60 2.78 -4.36
N SER A 61 -6.90 3.83 -4.74
CA SER A 61 -6.14 3.89 -6.00
C SER A 61 -5.03 2.85 -6.08
N LEU A 62 -4.49 2.38 -4.95
CA LEU A 62 -3.49 1.31 -4.94
C LEU A 62 -4.04 -0.03 -5.45
N ARG A 63 -5.37 -0.21 -5.50
CA ARG A 63 -5.98 -1.40 -6.14
C ARG A 63 -5.64 -1.50 -7.62
N PHE A 64 -5.34 -0.38 -8.28
CA PHE A 64 -4.91 -0.37 -9.68
C PHE A 64 -3.44 -0.80 -9.86
N LEU A 65 -2.71 -1.04 -8.76
CA LEU A 65 -1.38 -1.64 -8.76
C LEU A 65 -1.44 -3.18 -8.66
N ASP A 66 -2.63 -3.77 -8.78
CA ASP A 66 -2.78 -5.22 -8.80
C ASP A 66 -1.98 -5.86 -9.96
N GLY A 67 -1.43 -7.03 -9.70
CA GLY A 67 -0.56 -7.73 -10.66
C GLY A 67 0.85 -7.16 -10.82
N LEU A 68 1.21 -6.05 -10.17
CA LEU A 68 2.61 -5.56 -10.16
C LEU A 68 3.56 -6.49 -9.39
N ASP A 69 3.01 -7.18 -8.39
CA ASP A 69 3.72 -8.14 -7.53
C ASP A 69 3.64 -9.59 -8.07
N ASP A 70 3.04 -9.80 -9.25
CA ASP A 70 2.85 -11.13 -9.84
C ASP A 70 4.18 -11.82 -10.11
N LYS A 71 4.20 -13.13 -9.82
CA LYS A 71 5.33 -14.01 -10.11
C LYS A 71 5.00 -14.99 -11.24
N ASP A 72 6.00 -15.35 -12.01
CA ASP A 72 5.90 -16.38 -13.03
C ASP A 72 5.93 -17.79 -12.40
N ALA A 73 5.86 -18.83 -13.25
CA ALA A 73 5.88 -20.22 -12.81
C ALA A 73 7.19 -20.64 -12.10
N LYS A 74 8.26 -19.84 -12.21
CA LYS A 74 9.56 -20.06 -11.57
C LYS A 74 9.71 -19.27 -10.27
N GLY A 75 8.72 -18.44 -9.91
CA GLY A 75 8.75 -17.60 -8.72
C GLY A 75 9.41 -16.24 -8.92
N GLU A 76 9.77 -15.89 -10.17
CA GLU A 76 10.40 -14.62 -10.53
C GLU A 76 9.33 -13.55 -10.80
N PRO A 77 9.57 -12.27 -10.47
CA PRO A 77 8.63 -11.20 -10.79
C PRO A 77 8.34 -11.15 -12.31
N LYS A 78 7.05 -11.19 -12.71
CA LYS A 78 6.65 -11.05 -14.12
C LYS A 78 7.05 -9.70 -14.71
N ARG A 79 7.25 -8.70 -13.85
CA ARG A 79 7.66 -7.34 -14.16
C ARG A 79 8.83 -6.96 -13.28
N LYS A 80 9.83 -6.27 -13.86
CA LYS A 80 10.88 -5.62 -13.08
C LYS A 80 10.27 -4.52 -12.19
N PRO A 81 10.54 -4.52 -10.86
CA PRO A 81 10.15 -3.41 -9.99
C PRO A 81 10.74 -2.09 -10.47
N PHE A 82 9.98 -1.01 -10.32
CA PHE A 82 10.42 0.33 -10.67
C PHE A 82 10.45 1.19 -9.41
N SER A 83 11.62 1.75 -9.10
CA SER A 83 11.84 2.71 -8.02
C SER A 83 12.15 4.07 -8.66
N ILE A 84 11.34 5.08 -8.37
CA ILE A 84 11.60 6.46 -8.81
C ILE A 84 12.89 6.98 -8.18
N THR A 85 13.13 6.65 -6.90
CA THR A 85 14.35 7.04 -6.19
C THR A 85 15.59 6.48 -6.87
N ASP A 86 15.60 5.18 -7.17
CA ASP A 86 16.74 4.53 -7.83
C ASP A 86 16.93 5.09 -9.25
N TRP A 87 15.82 5.37 -9.96
CA TRP A 87 15.86 5.97 -11.29
C TRP A 87 16.45 7.38 -11.29
N VAL A 88 16.10 8.22 -10.31
CA VAL A 88 16.64 9.59 -10.19
C VAL A 88 18.11 9.58 -9.78
N GLN A 89 18.54 8.61 -8.95
CA GLN A 89 19.91 8.52 -8.45
C GLN A 89 20.88 7.82 -9.42
N ASP A 90 20.37 7.13 -10.44
CA ASP A 90 21.19 6.44 -11.42
C ASP A 90 21.59 7.39 -12.56
N ASP A 91 22.82 7.91 -12.52
CA ASP A 91 23.38 8.78 -13.56
C ASP A 91 23.41 8.15 -14.97
N LYS A 92 23.23 6.82 -15.07
CA LYS A 92 23.13 6.11 -16.36
C LYS A 92 21.71 6.13 -16.92
N GLN A 93 20.69 6.33 -16.08
CA GLN A 93 19.30 6.48 -16.51
C GLN A 93 19.09 7.88 -17.08
N LYS A 94 19.03 7.97 -18.40
CA LYS A 94 18.75 9.22 -19.12
C LYS A 94 17.36 9.15 -19.73
N GLY A 95 16.52 10.15 -19.48
CA GLY A 95 15.19 10.23 -20.06
C GLY A 95 14.22 11.07 -19.25
N PHE A 96 12.96 11.07 -19.68
CA PHE A 96 11.86 11.75 -19.00
C PHE A 96 10.88 10.72 -18.44
N LEU A 97 10.46 10.90 -17.19
CA LEU A 97 9.33 10.18 -16.61
C LEU A 97 8.06 10.99 -16.84
N PHE A 98 7.15 10.49 -17.67
CA PHE A 98 5.86 11.13 -17.92
C PHE A 98 4.79 10.55 -17.00
N LEU A 99 4.26 11.37 -16.10
CA LEU A 99 3.08 11.05 -15.30
C LEU A 99 1.84 11.59 -16.02
N SER A 100 1.27 10.79 -16.92
CA SER A 100 0.05 11.13 -17.63
C SER A 100 -1.17 10.49 -16.97
N SER A 101 -2.35 11.05 -17.24
CA SER A 101 -3.62 10.48 -16.80
C SER A 101 -4.69 10.74 -17.85
N ASN A 102 -5.68 9.86 -17.94
CA ASN A 102 -6.82 10.08 -18.82
C ASN A 102 -7.78 11.08 -18.15
N ALA A 103 -7.88 12.29 -18.69
CA ALA A 103 -8.73 13.36 -18.17
C ALA A 103 -10.21 12.96 -18.03
N GLN A 104 -10.71 12.04 -18.86
CA GLN A 104 -12.10 11.57 -18.79
C GLN A 104 -12.37 10.75 -17.52
N GLN A 105 -11.35 10.17 -16.90
CA GLN A 105 -11.46 9.36 -15.67
C GLN A 105 -11.30 10.21 -14.40
N HIS A 106 -10.95 11.50 -14.52
CA HIS A 106 -10.76 12.39 -13.37
C HIS A 106 -12.05 12.60 -12.57
N ALA A 107 -13.21 12.57 -13.22
CA ALA A 107 -14.50 12.67 -12.55
C ALA A 107 -14.80 11.45 -11.64
N SER A 108 -14.24 10.28 -11.96
CA SER A 108 -14.39 9.04 -11.18
C SER A 108 -13.38 8.90 -10.03
N LEU A 109 -12.38 9.79 -9.98
CA LEU A 109 -11.35 9.87 -8.94
C LEU A 109 -11.71 10.84 -7.80
N ARG A 110 -12.91 11.44 -7.85
CA ARG A 110 -13.47 12.29 -6.78
C ARG A 110 -14.07 11.47 -5.64
#